data_AF-A0A9P8AU83-F1
#
_entry.id   AF-A0A9P8AU83-F1
#
_cell.length_a   1.000
_cell.length_b   1.000
_cell.length_c   1.000
_cell.angle_alpha   90.00
_cell.angle_beta   90.00
_cell.angle_gamma   90.00
#
_symmetry.space_group_name_H-M   'P 1'
#
loop_
_entity.id
_entity.type
_entity.pdbx_description
1 polymer ?
#
loop_
_entity_poly.entity_id
_entity_poly.type
_entity_poly.pdbx_seq_one_letter_code
_entity_poly.pdbx_strand_id
1 'polypeptide(L)'
;MFGKIYMLASLLSILPAFLLQSPANVSVVAEISTFTWFDLVSKVFDLGTYLADAQCLQESEVANYLVQIVVYVLAGRDCAALASNGEFSIADDGLNKYKNYIDQIVEEASQYTDVRVVAVIESDSLANLVTNLSVSKCSGAEDAYREGVTYAMQQLQLCRNLATTADPVTSGLYELHCPWLLCSLPFPPILWLIKDVPINKIFVMLGRLV
;
A
#
# COMPACT_ATOMS: atom_id res chain seq x y z
N MET A 1 -19.42 -10.44 11.25
CA MET A 1 -19.12 -9.14 11.91
C MET A 1 -18.02 -8.48 11.11
N PHE A 2 -18.31 -7.35 10.47
CA PHE A 2 -17.29 -6.53 9.81
C PHE A 2 -16.45 -5.87 10.91
N GLY A 3 -15.13 -6.05 10.88
CA GLY A 3 -14.24 -5.39 11.84
C GLY A 3 -14.30 -3.86 11.68
N LYS A 4 -14.04 -3.14 12.77
CA LYS A 4 -13.76 -1.70 12.74
C LYS A 4 -12.45 -1.46 12.00
N ILE A 5 -12.31 -0.31 11.36
CA ILE A 5 -11.05 0.05 10.71
C ILE A 5 -10.32 1.01 11.65
N TYR A 6 -9.05 0.71 11.93
CA TYR A 6 -8.19 1.58 12.71
C TYR A 6 -7.88 2.83 11.88
N MET A 7 -8.00 3.99 12.51
CA MET A 7 -7.80 5.27 11.85
C MET A 7 -6.73 6.05 12.58
N LEU A 8 -5.78 6.58 11.82
CA LEU A 8 -4.72 7.39 12.36
C LEU A 8 -5.19 8.76 12.80
N ALA A 9 -4.69 9.16 13.97
CA ALA A 9 -4.72 10.54 14.44
C ALA A 9 -3.79 11.48 13.65
N SER A 10 -3.29 11.12 12.46
CA SER A 10 -2.45 12.02 11.66
C SER A 10 -3.19 13.29 11.21
N LEU A 11 -4.53 13.26 11.17
CA LEU A 11 -5.35 14.46 11.04
C LEU A 11 -5.26 15.39 12.26
N LEU A 12 -4.89 14.92 13.47
CA LEU A 12 -4.82 15.77 14.68
C LEU A 12 -3.73 16.84 14.61
N SER A 13 -2.66 16.64 13.84
CA SER A 13 -1.57 17.62 13.73
C SER A 13 -1.91 18.79 12.79
N ILE A 14 -2.75 18.55 11.78
CA ILE A 14 -3.26 19.56 10.83
C ILE A 14 -4.66 20.08 11.18
N LEU A 15 -5.37 19.38 12.08
CA LEU A 15 -6.66 19.78 12.65
C LEU A 15 -6.64 21.23 13.16
N PRO A 16 -5.62 21.73 13.89
CA PRO A 16 -5.63 23.12 14.36
C PRO A 16 -5.69 24.15 13.23
N ALA A 17 -4.99 23.92 12.13
CA ALA A 17 -4.95 24.83 10.98
C ALA A 17 -6.24 24.75 10.14
N PHE A 18 -6.84 23.56 10.02
CA PHE A 18 -8.01 23.31 9.20
C PHE A 18 -9.33 23.62 9.95
N LEU A 19 -9.38 23.43 11.27
CA LEU A 19 -10.52 23.80 12.14
C LEU A 19 -10.79 25.31 12.14
N LEU A 20 -9.75 26.13 11.91
CA LEU A 20 -9.88 27.59 11.79
C LEU A 20 -10.65 28.01 10.51
N GLN A 21 -10.70 27.15 9.48
CA GLN A 21 -11.34 27.46 8.19
C GLN A 21 -12.70 26.77 8.01
N SER A 22 -12.91 25.57 8.56
CA SER A 22 -14.19 24.87 8.46
C SER A 22 -14.42 23.86 9.61
N PRO A 23 -14.76 24.32 10.83
CA PRO A 23 -14.76 23.49 12.03
C PRO A 23 -15.74 22.31 12.00
N ALA A 24 -16.84 22.41 11.23
CA ALA A 24 -17.85 21.35 11.15
C ALA A 24 -17.47 20.16 10.26
N ASN A 25 -16.51 20.33 9.34
CA ASN A 25 -16.17 19.30 8.35
C ASN A 25 -14.92 18.50 8.72
N VAL A 26 -14.04 19.03 9.58
CA VAL A 26 -12.75 18.39 9.88
C VAL A 26 -12.89 17.18 10.81
N SER A 27 -13.79 17.27 11.78
CA SER A 27 -14.09 16.14 12.67
C SER A 27 -14.70 14.96 11.90
N VAL A 28 -15.54 15.25 10.90
CA VAL A 28 -16.14 14.22 10.04
C VAL A 28 -15.08 13.53 9.18
N VAL A 29 -14.13 14.28 8.60
CA VAL A 29 -13.03 13.68 7.82
C VAL A 29 -12.13 12.81 8.70
N ALA A 30 -11.96 13.15 9.98
CA ALA A 30 -11.22 12.35 10.95
C ALA A 30 -11.94 11.07 11.41
N GLU A 31 -13.19 10.84 10.96
CA GLU A 31 -13.94 9.59 11.21
C GLU A 31 -13.97 8.67 9.96
N ILE A 32 -13.53 9.15 8.79
CA ILE A 32 -13.51 8.38 7.54
C ILE A 32 -12.17 7.65 7.40
N SER A 33 -12.19 6.33 7.58
CA SER A 33 -10.97 5.54 7.52
C SER A 33 -10.17 5.71 6.21
N THR A 34 -8.87 5.91 6.36
CA THR A 34 -7.91 6.08 5.26
C THR A 34 -6.79 5.04 5.31
N PHE A 35 -6.05 4.93 4.22
CA PHE A 35 -4.79 4.17 4.19
C PHE A 35 -3.61 5.03 4.66
N THR A 36 -2.70 4.40 5.39
CA THR A 36 -1.47 5.01 5.89
C THR A 36 -0.32 4.75 4.92
N TRP A 37 0.37 5.81 4.50
CA TRP A 37 1.48 5.71 3.57
C TRP A 37 2.80 5.45 4.29
N PHE A 38 3.41 4.31 3.98
CA PHE A 38 4.78 3.95 4.35
C PHE A 38 5.68 4.23 3.15
N ASP A 39 5.84 5.51 2.82
CA ASP A 39 6.59 6.04 1.67
C ASP A 39 8.06 6.39 2.00
N LEU A 40 8.48 6.12 3.24
CA LEU A 40 9.84 6.26 3.78
C LEU A 40 10.12 5.13 4.78
N VAL A 41 11.36 4.64 4.83
CA VAL A 41 11.79 3.61 5.80
C VAL A 41 11.62 4.09 7.24
N SER A 42 11.83 5.37 7.51
CA SER A 42 11.70 5.93 8.85
C SER A 42 10.29 5.77 9.44
N LYS A 43 9.25 5.60 8.61
CA LYS A 43 7.88 5.40 9.04
C LYS A 43 7.59 3.96 9.49
N VAL A 44 8.46 2.99 9.22
CA VAL A 44 8.19 1.58 9.56
C VAL A 44 7.96 1.40 11.06
N PHE A 45 8.69 2.13 11.91
CA PHE A 45 8.50 2.08 13.36
C PHE A 45 7.13 2.63 13.83
N ASP A 46 6.50 3.49 13.02
CA ASP A 46 5.14 3.95 13.32
C ASP A 46 4.13 2.80 13.18
N LEU A 47 4.40 1.79 12.34
CA LEU A 47 3.53 0.61 12.18
C LEU A 47 3.33 -0.13 13.50
N GLY A 48 4.41 -0.37 14.24
CA GLY A 48 4.34 -1.04 15.54
C GLY A 48 3.44 -0.29 16.51
N THR A 49 3.52 1.04 16.52
CA THR A 49 2.64 1.90 17.33
C THR A 49 1.18 1.74 16.92
N TYR A 50 0.89 1.76 15.63
CA TYR A 50 -0.49 1.64 15.11
C TYR A 50 -1.11 0.28 15.40
N LEU A 51 -0.30 -0.78 15.30
CA LEU A 51 -0.75 -2.14 15.60
C LEU A 51 -0.99 -2.34 17.11
N ALA A 52 -0.13 -1.78 17.96
CA ALA A 52 -0.32 -1.79 19.41
C ALA A 52 -1.62 -1.07 19.82
N ASP A 53 -1.85 0.12 19.27
CA ASP A 53 -3.07 0.88 19.54
C ASP A 53 -4.31 0.13 19.05
N ALA A 54 -4.26 -0.46 17.85
CA ALA A 54 -5.36 -1.27 17.32
C ALA A 54 -5.64 -2.48 18.23
N GLN A 55 -4.61 -3.16 18.73
CA GLN A 55 -4.78 -4.28 19.66
C GLN A 55 -5.45 -3.83 20.97
N CYS A 56 -5.02 -2.71 21.55
CA CYS A 56 -5.63 -2.13 22.74
C CYS A 56 -7.13 -1.81 22.54
N LEU A 57 -7.49 -1.30 21.36
CA LEU A 57 -8.88 -1.05 21.00
C LEU A 57 -9.67 -2.36 20.79
N GLN A 58 -9.06 -3.40 20.22
CA GLN A 58 -9.73 -4.71 20.10
C GLN A 58 -10.13 -5.26 21.47
N GLU A 59 -9.24 -5.13 22.45
CA GLU A 59 -9.46 -5.62 23.82
C GLU A 59 -10.49 -4.79 24.57
N SER A 60 -10.39 -3.46 24.50
CA SER A 60 -11.28 -2.56 25.25
C SER A 60 -12.70 -2.48 24.69
N GLU A 61 -12.86 -2.56 23.37
CA GLU A 61 -14.16 -2.44 22.71
C GLU A 61 -14.80 -3.78 22.33
N VAL A 62 -14.09 -4.90 22.52
CA VAL A 62 -14.53 -6.25 22.13
C VAL A 62 -14.94 -6.27 20.64
N ALA A 63 -14.07 -5.71 19.79
CA ALA A 63 -14.26 -5.58 18.35
C ALA A 63 -12.99 -5.98 17.59
N ASN A 64 -13.10 -6.41 16.34
CA ASN A 64 -11.93 -6.65 15.50
C ASN A 64 -11.52 -5.33 14.83
N TYR A 65 -10.24 -5.02 14.77
CA TYR A 65 -9.70 -3.86 14.07
C TYR A 65 -8.88 -4.28 12.84
N LEU A 66 -8.90 -3.42 11.82
CA LEU A 66 -8.15 -3.58 10.58
C LEU A 66 -7.26 -2.35 10.37
N VAL A 67 -5.96 -2.55 10.21
CA VAL A 67 -4.98 -1.51 9.88
C VAL A 67 -4.75 -1.49 8.36
N GLN A 68 -4.86 -0.32 7.75
CA GLN A 68 -4.72 -0.13 6.30
C GLN A 68 -3.42 0.60 5.98
N ILE A 69 -2.54 -0.02 5.19
CA ILE A 69 -1.22 0.53 4.83
C ILE A 69 -0.99 0.54 3.32
N VAL A 70 -0.18 1.48 2.85
CA VAL A 70 0.36 1.55 1.50
C VAL A 70 1.88 1.41 1.61
N VAL A 71 2.41 0.35 1.00
CA VAL A 71 3.85 0.09 0.86
C VAL A 71 4.31 0.79 -0.43
N TYR A 72 5.23 1.75 -0.34
CA TYR A 72 5.54 2.62 -1.48
C TYR A 72 6.98 3.14 -1.47
N VAL A 73 7.96 2.25 -1.57
CA VAL A 73 9.40 2.59 -1.45
C VAL A 73 10.27 1.85 -2.49
N LEU A 74 9.70 1.47 -3.65
CA LEU A 74 10.51 0.80 -4.68
C LEU A 74 11.76 1.60 -5.10
N ALA A 75 12.82 0.87 -5.40
CA ALA A 75 14.02 1.44 -5.98
C ALA A 75 13.74 2.04 -7.36
N GLY A 76 14.07 3.30 -7.57
CA GLY A 76 13.73 4.02 -8.81
C GLY A 76 12.25 4.37 -8.92
N ARG A 77 11.55 4.57 -7.79
CA ARG A 77 10.13 4.95 -7.69
C ARG A 77 9.72 6.04 -8.70
N ASP A 78 8.45 5.98 -9.11
CA ASP A 78 7.79 6.93 -10.01
C ASP A 78 8.55 7.07 -11.34
N CYS A 79 8.74 5.94 -12.05
CA CYS A 79 9.60 5.91 -13.22
C CYS A 79 9.10 6.78 -14.40
N ALA A 80 7.78 7.01 -14.48
CA ALA A 80 7.16 7.84 -15.51
C ALA A 80 6.91 9.29 -15.05
N ALA A 81 7.14 9.60 -13.77
CA ALA A 81 6.94 10.95 -13.23
C ALA A 81 8.13 11.88 -13.54
N LEU A 82 7.85 13.18 -13.61
CA LEU A 82 8.88 14.22 -13.80
C LEU A 82 9.82 14.36 -12.60
N ALA A 83 9.35 14.01 -11.40
CA ALA A 83 10.12 14.00 -10.17
C ALA A 83 9.65 12.85 -9.28
N SER A 84 10.57 12.31 -8.47
CA SER A 84 10.27 11.33 -7.44
C SER A 84 10.95 11.71 -6.15
N ASN A 85 10.27 11.48 -5.04
CA ASN A 85 10.81 11.58 -3.69
C ASN A 85 11.22 10.19 -3.14
N GLY A 86 11.44 9.20 -4.01
CA GLY A 86 11.88 7.87 -3.60
C GLY A 86 13.29 7.90 -3.00
N GLU A 87 13.48 7.26 -1.85
CA GLU A 87 14.75 7.24 -1.12
C GLU A 87 15.76 6.23 -1.68
N PHE A 88 15.31 5.25 -2.47
CA PHE A 88 16.16 4.21 -3.06
C PHE A 88 16.39 4.41 -4.55
N SER A 89 17.67 4.40 -4.94
CA SER A 89 18.11 4.36 -6.33
C SER A 89 18.56 2.95 -6.70
N ILE A 90 18.21 2.50 -7.90
CA ILE A 90 18.63 1.18 -8.41
C ILE A 90 20.17 1.07 -8.45
N ALA A 91 20.85 2.15 -8.81
CA ALA A 91 22.31 2.18 -8.92
C ALA A 91 23.05 2.12 -7.56
N ASP A 92 22.34 2.36 -6.45
CA ASP A 92 22.90 2.41 -5.09
C ASP A 92 22.25 1.32 -4.21
N ASP A 93 22.29 0.08 -4.70
CA ASP A 93 21.80 -1.11 -3.99
C ASP A 93 20.32 -1.04 -3.58
N GLY A 94 19.52 -0.24 -4.30
CA GLY A 94 18.18 0.12 -3.89
C GLY A 94 17.24 -1.08 -3.74
N LEU A 95 17.41 -2.14 -4.53
CA LEU A 95 16.58 -3.33 -4.43
C LEU A 95 16.81 -4.10 -3.12
N ASN A 96 18.07 -4.23 -2.66
CA ASN A 96 18.35 -4.88 -1.39
C ASN A 96 17.89 -4.02 -0.21
N LYS A 97 18.07 -2.69 -0.30
CA LYS A 97 17.52 -1.75 0.68
C LYS A 97 15.99 -1.84 0.76
N TYR A 98 15.32 -1.98 -0.38
CA TYR A 98 13.88 -2.22 -0.45
C TYR A 98 13.45 -3.52 0.22
N LYS A 99 14.15 -4.63 -0.07
CA LYS A 99 13.88 -5.92 0.60
C LYS A 99 14.02 -5.81 2.12
N ASN A 100 15.07 -5.14 2.60
CA ASN A 100 15.25 -4.90 4.03
C ASN A 100 14.11 -4.04 4.62
N TYR A 101 13.62 -3.04 3.90
CA TYR A 101 12.44 -2.27 4.30
C TYR A 101 11.18 -3.15 4.42
N ILE A 102 10.94 -4.07 3.47
CA ILE A 102 9.86 -5.05 3.57
C ILE A 102 10.04 -5.97 4.78
N ASP A 103 11.27 -6.43 5.04
CA ASP A 103 11.57 -7.31 6.18
C ASP A 103 11.25 -6.61 7.50
N GLN A 104 11.55 -5.32 7.64
CA GLN A 104 11.19 -4.53 8.82
C GLN A 104 9.66 -4.40 8.99
N ILE A 105 8.90 -4.24 7.89
CA ILE A 105 7.42 -4.25 7.96
C ILE A 105 6.90 -5.61 8.44
N VAL A 106 7.49 -6.70 7.96
CA VAL A 106 7.14 -8.06 8.39
C VAL A 106 7.45 -8.25 9.87
N GLU A 107 8.61 -7.78 10.33
CA GLU A 107 9.01 -7.81 11.74
C GLU A 107 7.99 -7.10 12.63
N GLU A 108 7.63 -5.86 12.32
CA GLU A 108 6.60 -5.10 13.05
C GLU A 108 5.23 -5.81 13.01
N ALA A 109 4.78 -6.23 11.83
CA ALA A 109 3.47 -6.87 11.67
C ALA A 109 3.36 -8.23 12.39
N SER A 110 4.47 -8.97 12.47
CA SER A 110 4.51 -10.31 13.08
C SER A 110 4.32 -10.29 14.60
N GLN A 111 4.57 -9.15 15.25
CA GLN A 111 4.39 -8.98 16.69
C GLN A 111 2.90 -8.91 17.08
N TYR A 112 2.01 -8.56 16.15
CA TYR A 112 0.59 -8.28 16.42
C TYR A 112 -0.34 -9.19 15.60
N THR A 113 -0.21 -10.52 15.78
CA THR A 113 -0.90 -11.50 14.92
C THR A 113 -2.44 -11.51 15.02
N ASP A 114 -3.00 -10.86 16.03
CA ASP A 114 -4.46 -10.75 16.23
C ASP A 114 -5.07 -9.51 15.58
N VAL A 115 -4.24 -8.56 15.13
CA VAL A 115 -4.68 -7.35 14.42
C VAL A 115 -4.53 -7.56 12.93
N ARG A 116 -5.63 -7.43 12.17
CA ARG A 116 -5.58 -7.62 10.71
C ARG A 116 -4.93 -6.42 10.03
N VAL A 117 -4.07 -6.67 9.05
CA VAL A 117 -3.45 -5.65 8.20
C VAL A 117 -3.83 -5.86 6.74
N VAL A 118 -4.20 -4.78 6.04
CA VAL A 118 -4.39 -4.76 4.59
C VAL A 118 -3.36 -3.82 3.99
N ALA A 119 -2.55 -4.34 3.06
CA ALA A 119 -1.49 -3.60 2.41
C ALA A 119 -1.78 -3.43 0.90
N VAL A 120 -1.73 -2.18 0.43
CA VAL A 120 -1.59 -1.86 -1.00
C VAL A 120 -0.10 -1.82 -1.33
N ILE A 121 0.32 -2.58 -2.32
CA ILE A 121 1.74 -2.72 -2.68
C ILE A 121 2.05 -1.90 -3.92
N GLU A 122 2.91 -0.90 -3.74
CA GLU A 122 3.61 -0.14 -4.77
C GLU A 122 2.69 0.41 -5.87
N SER A 123 1.83 1.35 -5.49
CA SER A 123 1.01 2.11 -6.44
C SER A 123 1.90 2.76 -7.51
N ASP A 124 1.45 2.77 -8.76
CA ASP A 124 2.18 3.37 -9.90
C ASP A 124 3.52 2.67 -10.22
N SER A 125 3.59 1.35 -10.01
CA SER A 125 4.79 0.55 -10.34
C SER A 125 4.53 -0.36 -11.54
N LEU A 126 3.79 -1.46 -11.35
CA LEU A 126 3.48 -2.44 -12.37
C LEU A 126 2.66 -1.86 -13.51
N ALA A 127 1.76 -0.90 -13.22
CA ALA A 127 1.02 -0.19 -14.25
C ALA A 127 1.96 0.54 -15.24
N ASN A 128 3.04 1.15 -14.74
CA ASN A 128 4.06 1.80 -15.57
C ASN A 128 4.82 0.79 -16.45
N LEU A 129 4.99 -0.45 -16.00
CA LEU A 129 5.60 -1.51 -16.84
C LEU A 129 4.67 -1.98 -17.97
N VAL A 130 3.37 -1.69 -17.89
CA VAL A 130 2.42 -2.00 -18.97
C VAL A 130 2.38 -0.89 -20.01
N THR A 131 2.39 0.37 -19.59
CA THR A 131 2.08 1.51 -20.47
C THR A 131 3.28 2.40 -20.79
N ASN A 132 4.33 2.38 -19.98
CA ASN A 132 5.40 3.39 -20.00
C ASN A 132 6.82 2.81 -20.22
N LEU A 133 6.96 1.59 -20.74
CA LEU A 133 8.28 1.01 -21.05
C LEU A 133 9.09 1.79 -22.10
N SER A 134 8.46 2.65 -22.90
CA SER A 134 9.16 3.59 -23.78
C SER A 134 9.93 4.68 -23.03
N VAL A 135 9.64 4.90 -21.74
CA VAL A 135 10.39 5.79 -20.86
C VAL A 135 11.65 5.05 -20.38
N SER A 136 12.83 5.63 -20.59
CA SER A 136 14.12 5.00 -20.25
C SER A 136 14.24 4.67 -18.75
N LYS A 137 13.72 5.53 -17.87
CA LYS A 137 13.67 5.29 -16.43
C LYS A 137 12.80 4.07 -16.09
N CYS A 138 11.67 3.86 -16.79
CA CYS A 138 10.78 2.72 -16.55
C CYS A 138 11.35 1.41 -17.07
N SER A 139 11.90 1.40 -18.30
CA SER A 139 12.59 0.20 -18.82
C SER A 139 13.81 -0.18 -17.97
N GLY A 140 14.56 0.80 -17.46
CA GLY A 140 15.67 0.56 -16.53
C GLY A 140 15.24 0.10 -15.12
N ALA A 141 13.97 0.29 -14.76
CA ALA A 141 13.42 -0.11 -13.47
C ALA A 141 12.62 -1.42 -13.51
N GLU A 142 12.41 -2.00 -14.70
CA GLU A 142 11.52 -3.14 -14.91
C GLU A 142 11.85 -4.33 -14.00
N ASP A 143 13.11 -4.77 -13.98
CA ASP A 143 13.53 -5.91 -13.16
C ASP A 143 13.39 -5.60 -11.66
N ALA A 144 13.80 -4.40 -11.24
CA ALA A 144 13.71 -3.98 -9.85
C ALA A 144 12.25 -3.90 -9.35
N TYR A 145 11.33 -3.43 -10.20
CA TYR A 145 9.91 -3.34 -9.87
C TYR A 145 9.28 -4.74 -9.77
N ARG A 146 9.55 -5.61 -10.74
CA ARG A 146 9.04 -6.99 -10.73
C ARG A 146 9.55 -7.75 -9.52
N GLU A 147 10.85 -7.71 -9.27
CA GLU A 147 11.47 -8.44 -8.17
C GLU A 147 11.05 -7.87 -6.81
N GLY A 148 11.04 -6.55 -6.67
CA GLY A 148 10.60 -5.88 -5.45
C GLY A 148 9.14 -6.20 -5.10
N VAL A 149 8.20 -6.00 -6.02
CA VAL A 149 6.79 -6.30 -5.78
C VAL A 149 6.58 -7.78 -5.47
N THR A 150 7.25 -8.67 -6.21
CA THR A 150 7.19 -10.12 -5.95
C THR A 150 7.69 -10.44 -4.54
N TYR A 151 8.82 -9.87 -4.13
CA TYR A 151 9.36 -10.05 -2.78
C TYR A 151 8.41 -9.54 -1.70
N ALA A 152 7.90 -8.32 -1.85
CA ALA A 152 6.93 -7.73 -0.92
C ALA A 152 5.70 -8.62 -0.76
N MET A 153 5.13 -9.09 -1.86
CA MET A 153 3.97 -9.98 -1.81
C MET A 153 4.31 -11.31 -1.15
N GLN A 154 5.44 -11.94 -1.47
CA GLN A 154 5.83 -13.22 -0.88
C GLN A 154 6.05 -13.11 0.63
N GLN A 155 6.78 -12.09 1.09
CA GLN A 155 7.09 -11.93 2.51
C GLN A 155 5.85 -11.55 3.32
N LEU A 156 5.08 -10.56 2.87
CA LEU A 156 3.92 -10.07 3.62
C LEU A 156 2.80 -11.13 3.70
N GLN A 157 2.72 -12.06 2.75
CA GLN A 157 1.76 -13.18 2.82
C GLN A 157 2.13 -14.24 3.87
N LEU A 158 3.40 -14.32 4.29
CA LEU A 158 3.81 -15.21 5.39
C LEU A 158 3.21 -14.73 6.71
N CYS A 159 2.97 -13.43 6.87
CA CYS A 159 2.26 -12.88 8.02
C CYS A 159 0.82 -13.38 8.04
N ARG A 160 0.42 -14.09 9.12
CA ARG A 160 -0.93 -14.66 9.24
C ARG A 160 -2.03 -13.61 9.19
N ASN A 161 -1.74 -12.44 9.72
CA ASN A 161 -2.65 -11.31 9.88
C ASN A 161 -2.68 -10.34 8.68
N LEU A 162 -1.83 -10.54 7.67
CA LEU A 162 -1.66 -9.57 6.59
C LEU A 162 -2.24 -10.09 5.26
N ALA A 163 -3.03 -9.25 4.60
CA ALA A 163 -3.54 -9.46 3.26
C ALA A 163 -3.03 -8.37 2.31
N THR A 164 -2.60 -8.75 1.11
CA THR A 164 -1.94 -7.83 0.16
C THR A 164 -2.77 -7.62 -1.10
N THR A 165 -2.73 -6.41 -1.66
CA THR A 165 -3.22 -6.06 -2.99
C THR A 165 -2.08 -5.44 -3.80
N ALA A 166 -1.90 -5.84 -5.06
CA ALA A 166 -0.86 -5.28 -5.91
C ALA A 166 -1.43 -4.12 -6.75
N ASP A 167 -0.75 -2.97 -6.73
CA ASP A 167 -0.89 -1.81 -7.62
C ASP A 167 -2.32 -1.56 -8.18
N PRO A 168 -3.20 -0.88 -7.42
CA PRO A 168 -4.45 -0.41 -7.98
C PRO A 168 -4.13 0.71 -8.99
N VAL A 169 -4.46 0.51 -10.27
CA VAL A 169 -4.22 1.50 -11.33
C VAL A 169 -4.84 2.85 -10.94
N THR A 170 -4.01 3.80 -10.48
CA THR A 170 -4.44 5.13 -10.09
C THR A 170 -4.47 6.04 -11.32
N SER A 171 -5.58 5.99 -12.06
CA SER A 171 -5.92 7.04 -13.03
C SER A 171 -7.17 7.79 -12.56
N GLY A 172 -6.98 8.85 -11.76
CA GLY A 172 -7.97 9.91 -11.56
C GLY A 172 -9.19 9.56 -10.70
N LEU A 173 -9.46 10.40 -9.70
CA LEU A 173 -10.66 10.41 -8.88
C LEU A 173 -11.91 10.79 -9.71
N TYR A 174 -12.66 9.84 -10.26
CA TYR A 174 -14.11 9.97 -10.47
C TYR A 174 -14.73 8.61 -10.85
N GLU A 175 -15.76 8.22 -10.09
CA GLU A 175 -16.85 7.31 -10.44
C GLU A 175 -16.59 6.07 -11.31
N LEU A 176 -16.91 4.90 -10.75
CA LEU A 176 -17.73 3.87 -11.42
C LEU A 176 -17.57 3.76 -12.95
N HIS A 177 -16.37 3.46 -13.43
CA HIS A 177 -16.17 2.80 -14.71
C HIS A 177 -14.84 2.08 -14.68
N CYS A 178 -14.85 0.79 -15.06
CA CYS A 178 -13.65 0.05 -15.44
C CYS A 178 -12.84 0.95 -16.39
N PRO A 179 -11.65 1.45 -16.00
CA PRO A 179 -10.85 2.26 -16.90
C PRO A 179 -10.37 1.33 -18.02
N TRP A 180 -11.03 1.47 -19.17
CA TRP A 180 -10.76 1.10 -20.57
C TRP A 180 -9.74 0.02 -21.00
N LEU A 181 -8.85 -0.51 -20.15
CA LEU A 181 -7.88 -1.55 -20.50
C LEU A 181 -8.06 -2.88 -19.75
N LEU A 182 -8.73 -2.90 -18.60
CA LEU A 182 -8.81 -4.12 -17.76
C LEU A 182 -9.97 -5.05 -18.11
N CYS A 183 -11.00 -4.58 -18.80
CA CYS A 183 -12.21 -5.37 -19.09
C CYS A 183 -12.19 -6.08 -20.46
N SER A 184 -11.21 -5.82 -21.33
CA SER A 184 -11.16 -6.32 -22.72
C SER A 184 -10.03 -7.33 -22.99
N LEU A 185 -9.12 -7.56 -22.04
CA LEU A 185 -8.02 -8.50 -22.20
C LEU A 185 -8.34 -9.80 -21.47
N PRO A 186 -8.18 -10.98 -22.11
CA PRO A 186 -8.54 -12.26 -21.50
C PRO A 186 -7.72 -12.63 -20.26
N PHE A 187 -6.65 -11.87 -19.97
CA PHE A 187 -5.93 -11.79 -18.71
C PHE A 187 -5.42 -10.35 -18.58
N PRO A 188 -5.68 -9.61 -17.48
CA PRO A 188 -5.12 -8.28 -17.34
C PRO A 188 -3.59 -8.39 -17.29
N PRO A 189 -2.83 -7.62 -18.10
CA PRO A 189 -1.37 -7.71 -18.21
C PRO A 189 -0.66 -7.72 -16.86
N ILE A 190 -1.19 -6.97 -15.88
CA ILE A 190 -0.70 -6.93 -14.50
C ILE A 190 -0.70 -8.31 -13.83
N LEU A 191 -1.73 -9.14 -14.04
CA LEU A 191 -1.81 -10.48 -13.48
C LEU A 191 -0.72 -11.40 -14.03
N TRP A 192 -0.28 -11.17 -15.28
CA TRP A 192 0.88 -11.88 -15.84
C TRP A 192 2.20 -11.44 -15.18
N LEU A 193 2.32 -10.17 -14.78
CA LEU A 193 3.52 -9.65 -14.10
C LEU A 193 3.74 -10.28 -12.73
N ILE A 194 2.66 -10.75 -12.07
CA ILE A 194 2.69 -11.34 -10.72
C ILE A 194 2.36 -12.84 -10.69
N LYS A 195 2.37 -13.50 -11.85
CA LYS A 195 1.93 -14.91 -12.00
C LYS A 195 2.71 -15.90 -11.13
N ASP A 196 3.95 -15.56 -10.76
CA ASP A 196 4.85 -16.41 -9.99
C ASP A 196 4.68 -16.23 -8.47
N VAL A 197 3.79 -15.32 -8.03
CA VAL A 197 3.43 -15.15 -6.62
C VAL A 197 2.36 -16.18 -6.23
N PRO A 198 2.58 -17.02 -5.20
CA PRO A 198 1.58 -17.99 -4.75
C PRO A 198 0.29 -17.29 -4.29
N ILE A 199 -0.84 -17.63 -4.91
CA ILE A 199 -2.13 -16.96 -4.71
C ILE A 199 -2.83 -17.51 -3.46
N ASN A 200 -2.29 -17.22 -2.28
CA ASN A 200 -2.90 -17.67 -1.02
C ASN A 200 -3.63 -16.55 -0.25
N LYS A 201 -3.23 -15.28 -0.45
CA LYS A 201 -3.81 -14.10 0.24
C LYS A 201 -3.78 -12.81 -0.60
N ILE A 202 -3.96 -12.91 -1.91
CA ILE A 202 -4.04 -11.74 -2.79
C ILE A 202 -5.51 -11.32 -2.92
N PHE A 203 -5.82 -10.11 -2.46
CA PHE A 203 -7.06 -9.45 -2.85
C PHE A 203 -6.75 -8.56 -4.03
N VAL A 204 -7.13 -8.98 -5.24
CA VAL A 204 -7.23 -8.02 -6.34
C VAL A 204 -8.50 -7.22 -6.05
N MET A 205 -8.37 -5.91 -5.83
CA MET A 205 -9.54 -5.02 -5.79
C MET A 205 -10.13 -4.92 -7.20
N LEU A 206 -10.70 -6.01 -7.70
CA LEU A 206 -11.65 -5.98 -8.80
C LEU A 206 -12.92 -5.42 -8.18
N GLY A 207 -13.17 -4.14 -8.40
CA GLY A 207 -14.37 -3.46 -7.93
C GLY A 207 -15.62 -4.26 -8.29
N ARG A 208 -16.20 -4.92 -7.28
CA ARG A 208 -17.55 -5.46 -7.34
C ARG A 208 -18.33 -4.77 -6.23
N LEU A 209 -18.94 -3.65 -6.57
CA LEU A 209 -20.03 -3.07 -5.81
C LEU A 209 -21.32 -3.79 -6.21
N VAL A 210 -22.06 -4.23 -5.20
CA VAL A 210 -23.51 -4.49 -5.29
C VAL A 210 -24.20 -3.17 -5.64
#